data_AF-A0A6P6SNL0-F1
#
_entry.id   AF-A0A6P6SNL0-F1
#
_cell.length_a   1.000
_cell.length_b   1.000
_cell.length_c   1.000
_cell.angle_alpha   90.00
_cell.angle_beta   90.00
_cell.angle_gamma   90.00
#
_symmetry.space_group_name_H-M   'P 1'
#
loop_
_entity.id
_entity.type
_entity.pdbx_description
1 polymer ?
#
loop_
_entity_poly.entity_id
_entity_poly.type
_entity_poly.pdbx_seq_one_letter_code
_entity_poly.pdbx_strand_id
1 'polypeptide(L)'
;MVRVVLMVLLSSQSENGKGATTTILSHHRRFVYRVLNASDVLVGVHGAALTHYLFMKPGSVFIQIIPLGTDWASDTYFGESSFKFGLKYVAYKILPSESSLSDSYEKNDPVLLDPDTVNQRGWEVTKEVYLDNQNVRLNLRRFEKRLLRAYYYTIAKKKGHFPIQSQ
;
A
#
# COMPACT_ATOMS: atom_id res chain seq x y z
N MET A 1 -1.91 -19.82 11.33
CA MET A 1 -0.93 -18.98 10.60
C MET A 1 -1.65 -17.82 9.92
N VAL A 2 -1.06 -16.62 9.92
CA VAL A 2 -1.53 -15.43 9.18
C VAL A 2 -0.77 -15.35 7.86
N ARG A 3 -1.47 -15.19 6.74
CA ARG A 3 -0.89 -15.13 5.38
C ARG A 3 -0.88 -13.70 4.87
N VAL A 4 0.29 -13.20 4.51
CA VAL A 4 0.51 -11.84 4.00
C VAL A 4 1.00 -11.92 2.56
N VAL A 5 0.47 -11.08 1.68
CA VAL A 5 0.98 -10.88 0.32
C VAL A 5 1.34 -9.41 0.11
N LEU A 6 2.45 -9.18 -0.58
CA LEU A 6 2.96 -7.84 -0.91
C LEU A 6 2.81 -7.61 -2.42
N MET A 7 2.21 -6.49 -2.80
CA MET A 7 2.11 -6.00 -4.17
C MET A 7 2.92 -4.70 -4.32
N VAL A 8 3.95 -4.76 -5.17
CA VAL A 8 4.78 -3.62 -5.54
C VAL A 8 4.88 -3.56 -7.06
N LEU A 9 4.97 -2.35 -7.62
CA LEU A 9 5.36 -2.19 -9.00
C LEU A 9 6.88 -2.42 -9.06
N LEU A 10 7.34 -3.35 -9.91
CA LEU A 10 8.76 -3.48 -10.20
C LEU A 10 9.10 -2.52 -11.32
N SER A 11 9.84 -1.45 -11.01
CA SER A 11 10.60 -0.72 -12.01
C SER A 11 11.67 -1.68 -12.54
N SER A 12 11.72 -1.90 -13.85
CA SER A 12 12.78 -2.70 -14.47
C SER A 12 14.15 -2.06 -14.15
N GLN A 13 14.87 -2.60 -13.18
CA GLN A 13 16.27 -2.30 -12.94
C GLN A 13 17.04 -3.61 -12.77
N SER A 14 18.18 -3.67 -13.46
CA SER A 14 19.08 -4.81 -13.60
C SER A 14 19.34 -5.54 -12.29
N GLU A 15 19.26 -6.88 -12.35
CA GLU A 15 19.53 -7.78 -11.23
C GLU A 15 20.91 -7.53 -10.62
N ASN A 16 20.97 -7.33 -9.30
CA ASN A 16 22.05 -7.82 -8.46
C ASN A 16 21.66 -7.81 -6.97
N GLY A 17 21.51 -9.02 -6.40
CA GLY A 17 21.95 -9.30 -5.03
C GLY A 17 20.92 -9.30 -3.88
N LYS A 18 20.48 -10.52 -3.55
CA LYS A 18 20.15 -11.04 -2.19
C LYS A 18 18.79 -10.69 -1.56
N GLY A 19 17.93 -11.72 -1.50
CA GLY A 19 17.39 -12.19 -0.21
C GLY A 19 16.02 -11.73 0.25
N ALA A 20 14.96 -12.02 -0.50
CA ALA A 20 13.63 -12.37 0.02
C ALA A 20 12.85 -13.07 -1.10
N THR A 21 12.12 -14.15 -0.79
CA THR A 21 11.19 -14.74 -1.76
C THR A 21 10.00 -13.80 -1.93
N THR A 22 10.16 -12.80 -2.80
CA THR A 22 9.08 -11.93 -3.27
C THR A 22 8.33 -12.68 -4.36
N THR A 23 7.11 -13.14 -4.08
CA THR A 23 6.26 -13.72 -5.12
C THR A 23 5.79 -12.60 -6.04
N ILE A 24 6.51 -12.42 -7.15
CA ILE A 24 6.20 -11.45 -8.20
C ILE A 24 4.92 -11.92 -8.90
N LEU A 25 3.83 -11.15 -8.76
CA LEU A 25 2.55 -11.43 -9.41
C LEU A 25 2.55 -10.89 -10.84
N SER A 26 3.35 -11.50 -11.73
CA SER A 26 3.38 -11.16 -13.15
C SER A 26 2.68 -12.26 -13.97
N HIS A 27 1.56 -11.90 -14.60
CA HIS A 27 0.95 -12.55 -15.79
C HIS A 27 0.02 -13.79 -15.66
N HIS A 28 -0.37 -14.23 -14.47
CA HIS A 28 -1.41 -15.28 -14.34
C HIS A 28 -2.59 -14.85 -13.45
N ARG A 29 -3.68 -14.33 -14.05
CA ARG A 29 -4.92 -13.92 -13.35
C ARG A 29 -5.45 -14.97 -12.38
N ARG A 30 -5.40 -16.26 -12.76
CA ARG A 30 -5.80 -17.39 -11.90
C ARG A 30 -4.90 -17.57 -10.68
N PHE A 31 -3.60 -17.32 -10.83
CA PHE A 31 -2.63 -17.40 -9.73
C PHE A 31 -2.83 -16.26 -8.74
N VAL A 32 -2.94 -15.02 -9.24
CA VAL A 32 -3.20 -13.82 -8.45
C VAL A 32 -4.47 -13.98 -7.61
N TYR A 33 -5.56 -14.44 -8.22
CA TYR A 33 -6.80 -14.75 -7.52
C TYR A 33 -6.59 -15.77 -6.39
N ARG A 34 -5.94 -16.91 -6.67
CA ARG A 34 -5.74 -17.97 -5.66
C ARG A 34 -4.91 -17.48 -4.47
N VAL A 35 -3.86 -16.72 -4.73
CA VAL A 35 -2.98 -16.17 -3.68
C VAL A 35 -3.76 -15.17 -2.82
N LEU A 36 -4.48 -14.22 -3.44
CA LEU A 36 -5.20 -13.17 -2.72
C LEU A 36 -6.40 -13.71 -1.94
N ASN A 37 -7.16 -14.64 -2.52
CA ASN A 37 -8.29 -15.29 -1.84
C ASN A 37 -7.85 -16.16 -0.65
N ALA A 38 -6.59 -16.63 -0.65
CA ALA A 38 -6.00 -17.36 0.46
C ALA A 38 -5.32 -16.46 1.51
N SER A 39 -5.16 -15.16 1.23
CA SER A 39 -4.41 -14.22 2.06
C SER A 39 -5.29 -13.53 3.10
N ASP A 40 -4.73 -13.32 4.29
CA ASP A 40 -5.38 -12.59 5.37
C ASP A 40 -5.07 -11.08 5.32
N VAL A 41 -3.89 -10.73 4.80
CA VAL A 41 -3.40 -9.36 4.67
C VAL A 41 -2.82 -9.15 3.28
N LEU A 42 -3.25 -8.09 2.60
CA LEU A 42 -2.59 -7.53 1.42
C LEU A 42 -1.88 -6.26 1.83
N VAL A 43 -0.61 -6.15 1.49
CA VAL A 43 0.15 -4.89 1.53
C VAL A 43 0.39 -4.46 0.09
N GLY A 44 0.09 -3.21 -0.23
CA GLY A 44 0.23 -2.70 -1.58
C GLY A 44 0.73 -1.26 -1.63
N VAL A 45 1.64 -0.93 -2.55
CA VAL A 45 2.00 0.47 -2.84
C VAL A 45 0.98 1.06 -3.81
N HIS A 46 0.52 2.29 -3.54
CA HIS A 46 -0.38 3.02 -4.44
C HIS A 46 0.15 2.98 -5.87
N GLY A 47 -0.72 2.73 -6.85
CA GLY A 47 -0.33 2.57 -8.26
C GLY A 47 0.08 1.15 -8.68
N ALA A 48 0.34 0.21 -7.77
CA ALA A 48 0.72 -1.18 -8.11
C ALA A 48 -0.45 -2.08 -8.55
N ALA A 49 -1.42 -1.53 -9.30
CA ALA A 49 -2.65 -2.21 -9.72
C ALA A 49 -3.43 -2.83 -8.53
N LEU A 50 -3.63 -2.07 -7.46
CA LEU A 50 -4.17 -2.59 -6.20
C LEU A 50 -5.62 -3.08 -6.27
N THR A 51 -6.37 -2.82 -7.35
CA THR A 51 -7.75 -3.31 -7.57
C THR A 51 -7.91 -4.82 -7.41
N HIS A 52 -6.82 -5.58 -7.46
CA HIS A 52 -6.77 -6.99 -7.09
C HIS A 52 -7.20 -7.27 -5.64
N TYR A 53 -7.25 -6.28 -4.73
CA TYR A 53 -7.82 -6.45 -3.38
C TYR A 53 -9.24 -7.04 -3.40
N LEU A 54 -10.00 -6.85 -4.49
CA LEU A 54 -11.33 -7.43 -4.71
C LEU A 54 -11.34 -8.97 -4.71
N PHE A 55 -10.18 -9.61 -4.86
CA PHE A 55 -10.05 -11.06 -4.74
C PHE A 55 -9.80 -11.55 -3.32
N MET A 56 -9.66 -10.65 -2.34
CA MET A 56 -9.56 -11.01 -0.94
C MET A 56 -10.92 -11.39 -0.35
N LYS A 57 -10.90 -12.18 0.73
CA LYS A 57 -12.13 -12.51 1.47
C LYS A 57 -12.55 -11.34 2.36
N PRO A 58 -13.87 -11.11 2.56
CA PRO A 58 -14.36 -10.16 3.55
C PRO A 58 -13.76 -10.39 4.93
N GLY A 59 -13.44 -9.28 5.60
CA GLY A 59 -12.73 -9.18 6.86
C GLY A 59 -11.24 -9.55 6.78
N SER A 60 -10.65 -9.60 5.59
CA SER A 60 -9.19 -9.50 5.44
C SER A 60 -8.74 -8.05 5.61
N VAL A 61 -7.43 -7.83 5.77
CA VAL A 61 -6.84 -6.50 5.94
C VAL A 61 -6.16 -6.07 4.65
N PHE A 62 -6.40 -4.83 4.21
CA PHE A 62 -5.70 -4.21 3.11
C PHE A 62 -4.92 -2.99 3.61
N ILE A 63 -3.60 -3.06 3.55
CA ILE A 63 -2.68 -1.99 3.91
C ILE A 63 -2.18 -1.33 2.63
N GLN A 64 -2.52 -0.07 2.42
CA GLN A 64 -2.04 0.71 1.27
C GLN A 64 -0.93 1.65 1.72
N ILE A 65 0.25 1.50 1.13
CA ILE A 65 1.37 2.45 1.26
C ILE A 65 1.11 3.58 0.27
N ILE A 66 1.07 4.82 0.75
CA ILE A 66 0.72 6.00 -0.02
C ILE A 66 1.97 6.88 -0.15
N PRO A 67 2.59 6.95 -1.36
CA PRO A 67 3.67 7.87 -1.67
C PRO A 67 3.26 9.35 -1.53
N LEU A 68 4.24 10.25 -1.41
CA LEU A 68 3.98 11.69 -1.39
C LEU A 68 3.23 12.12 -2.66
N GLY A 69 2.35 13.11 -2.54
CA GLY A 69 1.60 13.67 -3.67
C GLY A 69 0.50 12.79 -4.23
N THR A 70 0.24 11.60 -3.64
CA THR A 70 -0.79 10.65 -4.13
C THR A 70 -1.98 10.47 -3.18
N ASP A 71 -2.07 11.32 -2.16
CA ASP A 71 -3.07 11.23 -1.09
C ASP A 71 -4.52 11.35 -1.60
N TRP A 72 -4.77 12.28 -2.53
CA TRP A 72 -6.09 12.53 -3.11
C TRP A 72 -6.69 11.28 -3.79
N ALA A 73 -5.85 10.42 -4.35
CA ALA A 73 -6.27 9.20 -5.01
C ALA A 73 -6.45 8.02 -4.02
N SER A 74 -6.02 8.14 -2.77
CA SER A 74 -6.09 7.01 -1.83
C SER A 74 -7.44 6.93 -1.10
N ASP A 75 -7.92 8.06 -0.58
CA ASP A 75 -9.16 8.11 0.20
C ASP A 75 -10.40 7.94 -0.70
N THR A 76 -10.38 8.52 -1.91
CA THR A 76 -11.48 8.44 -2.88
C THR A 76 -11.62 7.07 -3.54
N TYR A 77 -10.53 6.36 -3.79
CA TYR A 77 -10.60 5.11 -4.59
C TYR A 77 -10.63 3.83 -3.74
N PHE A 78 -9.97 3.83 -2.58
CA PHE A 78 -9.73 2.57 -1.87
C PHE A 78 -10.31 2.53 -0.46
N GLY A 79 -10.41 3.66 0.25
CA GLY A 79 -10.97 3.69 1.60
C GLY A 79 -12.42 3.22 1.66
N GLU A 80 -13.32 3.94 0.98
CA GLU A 80 -14.75 3.66 0.98
C GLU A 80 -15.09 2.33 0.28
N SER A 81 -14.44 2.04 -0.85
CA SER A 81 -14.68 0.80 -1.61
C SER A 81 -14.24 -0.44 -0.84
N SER A 82 -13.07 -0.40 -0.19
CA SER A 82 -12.59 -1.51 0.64
C SER A 82 -13.51 -1.76 1.83
N PHE A 83 -14.01 -0.69 2.47
CA PHE A 83 -14.98 -0.81 3.55
C PHE A 83 -16.28 -1.47 3.07
N LYS A 84 -16.83 -1.03 1.93
CA LYS A 84 -18.03 -1.63 1.32
C LYS A 84 -17.82 -3.11 0.95
N PHE A 85 -16.60 -3.49 0.57
CA PHE A 85 -16.25 -4.89 0.30
C PHE A 85 -15.93 -5.72 1.57
N GLY A 86 -16.14 -5.13 2.75
CA GLY A 86 -15.94 -5.77 4.05
C GLY A 86 -14.47 -5.92 4.44
N LEU A 87 -13.53 -5.24 3.80
CA LEU A 87 -12.12 -5.27 4.17
C LEU A 87 -11.81 -4.23 5.25
N LYS A 88 -10.86 -4.56 6.12
CA LYS A 88 -10.25 -3.57 7.01
C LYS A 88 -9.17 -2.82 6.26
N TYR A 89 -9.46 -1.60 5.84
CA TYR A 89 -8.51 -0.73 5.15
C TYR A 89 -7.57 -0.01 6.14
N VAL A 90 -6.29 0.08 5.77
CA VAL A 90 -5.25 0.78 6.54
C VAL A 90 -4.38 1.60 5.58
N ALA A 91 -4.55 2.91 5.59
CA ALA A 91 -3.64 3.84 4.93
C ALA A 91 -2.31 3.96 5.72
N TYR A 92 -1.20 3.78 5.01
CA TYR A 92 0.16 4.08 5.47
C TYR A 92 0.75 5.19 4.61
N LYS A 93 0.48 6.44 5.00
CA LYS A 93 1.12 7.62 4.41
C LYS A 93 2.60 7.66 4.80
N ILE A 94 3.46 7.69 3.80
CA ILE A 94 4.89 7.78 4.03
C ILE A 94 5.28 9.17 4.50
N LEU A 95 6.40 9.28 5.19
CA LEU A 95 7.03 10.56 5.51
C LEU A 95 8.01 10.95 4.38
N PRO A 96 8.40 12.23 4.28
CA PRO A 96 9.46 12.64 3.35
C PRO A 96 10.74 11.83 3.49
N SER A 97 11.14 11.50 4.72
CA SER A 97 12.30 10.63 5.02
C SER A 97 12.18 9.18 4.50
N GLU A 98 10.99 8.76 4.09
CA GLU A 98 10.73 7.44 3.49
C GLU A 98 10.60 7.53 1.95
N SER A 99 10.84 8.70 1.35
CA SER A 99 10.79 8.94 -0.09
C SER A 99 12.18 9.22 -0.63
N SER A 100 12.53 8.66 -1.79
CA SER A 100 13.77 9.04 -2.50
C SER A 100 13.80 10.52 -2.90
N LEU A 101 12.65 11.20 -2.93
CA LEU A 101 12.60 12.64 -3.19
C LEU A 101 13.38 13.44 -2.13
N SER A 102 13.52 12.92 -0.91
CA SER A 102 14.34 13.56 0.13
C SER A 102 15.84 13.58 -0.19
N ASP A 103 16.30 12.78 -1.15
CA ASP A 103 17.68 12.80 -1.64
C ASP A 103 17.88 13.87 -2.74
N SER A 104 16.79 14.26 -3.43
CA SER A 104 16.82 15.11 -4.62
C SER A 104 16.34 16.54 -4.39
N TYR A 105 15.55 16.77 -3.33
CA TYR A 105 14.95 18.06 -3.02
C TYR A 105 15.42 18.57 -1.66
N GLU A 106 15.51 19.89 -1.55
CA GLU A 106 15.82 20.55 -0.28
C GLU A 106 14.76 20.27 0.77
N LYS A 107 15.14 20.25 2.05
CA LYS A 107 14.23 19.91 3.16
C LYS A 107 12.98 20.80 3.23
N ASN A 108 13.09 22.03 2.74
CA ASN A 108 12.01 23.02 2.74
C ASN A 108 11.26 23.11 1.40
N ASP A 109 11.58 22.24 0.44
CA ASP A 109 10.94 22.24 -0.87
C ASP A 109 9.45 21.83 -0.76
N PRO A 110 8.53 22.53 -1.44
CA PRO A 110 7.12 22.15 -1.50
C PRO A 110 6.89 20.70 -1.97
N VAL A 111 7.78 20.11 -2.76
CA VAL A 111 7.70 18.69 -3.14
C VAL A 111 7.67 17.75 -1.94
N LEU A 112 8.34 18.13 -0.84
CA LEU A 112 8.38 17.35 0.39
C LEU A 112 7.35 17.81 1.42
N LEU A 113 7.11 19.12 1.51
CA LEU A 113 6.32 19.73 2.60
C LEU A 113 4.87 20.01 2.23
N ASP A 114 4.60 20.32 0.96
CA ASP A 114 3.27 20.68 0.48
C ASP A 114 2.99 20.07 -0.91
N PRO A 115 2.84 18.74 -1.00
CA PRO A 115 2.60 18.07 -2.27
C PRO A 115 1.32 18.52 -2.99
N ASP A 116 0.34 19.03 -2.24
CA ASP A 116 -0.94 19.48 -2.79
C ASP A 116 -0.76 20.74 -3.65
N THR A 117 0.07 21.69 -3.22
CA THR A 117 0.39 22.86 -4.06
C THR A 117 1.18 22.49 -5.32
N VAL A 118 2.02 21.45 -5.25
CA VAL A 118 2.72 20.93 -6.44
C VAL A 118 1.73 20.27 -7.39
N ASN A 119 0.77 19.49 -6.87
CA ASN A 119 -0.26 18.85 -7.67
C ASN A 119 -1.20 19.85 -8.37
N GLN A 120 -1.44 21.02 -7.78
CA GLN A 120 -2.22 22.09 -8.40
C GLN A 120 -1.57 22.65 -9.68
N ARG A 121 -0.28 22.38 -9.93
CA ARG A 121 0.42 22.78 -11.16
C ARG A 121 0.06 21.91 -12.38
N GLY A 122 -0.69 20.82 -12.17
CA GLY A 122 -1.22 19.97 -13.23
C GLY A 122 -0.70 18.54 -13.20
N TRP A 123 -1.40 17.66 -13.92
CA TRP A 123 -1.16 16.22 -13.93
C TRP A 123 0.25 15.83 -14.41
N GLU A 124 0.79 16.55 -15.40
CA GLU A 124 2.12 16.25 -15.95
C GLU A 124 3.21 16.38 -14.85
N VAL A 125 3.14 17.45 -14.05
CA VAL A 125 4.06 17.67 -12.92
C VAL A 125 3.86 16.62 -11.83
N THR A 126 2.61 16.30 -11.47
CA THR A 126 2.31 15.23 -10.51
C THR A 126 2.91 13.90 -10.94
N LYS A 127 2.70 13.52 -12.20
CA LYS A 127 3.19 12.27 -12.74
C LYS A 127 4.70 12.22 -12.73
N GLU A 128 5.35 13.26 -13.25
CA GLU A 128 6.80 13.34 -13.30
C GLU A 128 7.42 13.26 -11.90
N VAL A 129 6.96 14.07 -10.95
CA VAL A 129 7.58 14.15 -9.61
C VAL A 129 7.24 12.94 -8.75
N TYR A 130 5.95 12.61 -8.62
CA TYR A 130 5.49 11.68 -7.59
C TYR A 130 5.24 10.25 -8.06
N LEU A 131 5.00 10.04 -9.37
CA LEU A 131 4.72 8.71 -9.91
C LEU A 131 5.93 8.10 -10.60
N ASP A 132 6.66 8.89 -11.40
CA ASP A 132 7.78 8.39 -12.20
C ASP A 132 9.12 8.42 -11.42
N ASN A 133 9.34 9.42 -10.57
CA ASN A 133 10.64 9.68 -9.93
C ASN A 133 10.70 9.45 -8.41
N GLN A 134 9.71 8.77 -7.85
CA GLN A 134 9.63 8.49 -6.42
C GLN A 134 9.74 6.99 -6.11
N ASN A 135 10.72 6.63 -5.28
CA ASN A 135 10.82 5.31 -4.66
C ASN A 135 10.51 5.40 -3.17
N VAL A 136 9.84 4.36 -2.63
CA VAL A 136 9.50 4.28 -1.21
C VAL A 136 10.53 3.44 -0.44
N ARG A 137 11.05 4.00 0.64
CA ARG A 137 11.93 3.35 1.63
C ARG A 137 11.20 3.29 2.97
N LEU A 138 10.50 2.19 3.23
CA LEU A 138 9.67 2.06 4.44
C LEU A 138 10.50 2.12 5.72
N ASN A 139 10.06 2.95 6.67
CA ASN A 139 10.51 2.91 8.04
C ASN A 139 9.92 1.68 8.73
N LEU A 140 10.72 0.62 8.87
CA LEU A 140 10.26 -0.66 9.41
C LEU A 140 9.66 -0.55 10.81
N ARG A 141 10.18 0.33 11.69
CA ARG A 141 9.62 0.53 13.05
C ARG A 141 8.21 1.12 13.02
N ARG A 142 7.93 2.04 12.10
CA ARG A 142 6.57 2.60 11.92
C ARG A 142 5.66 1.61 11.23
N PHE A 143 6.16 0.94 10.20
CA PHE A 143 5.40 -0.03 9.42
C PHE A 143 5.04 -1.29 10.23
N GLU A 144 5.93 -1.78 11.08
CA GLU A 144 5.71 -2.91 11.99
C GLU A 144 4.48 -2.69 12.87
N LYS A 145 4.26 -1.48 13.37
CA LYS A 145 3.05 -1.17 14.17
C LYS A 145 1.76 -1.41 13.37
N ARG A 146 1.76 -1.19 12.05
CA ARG A 146 0.61 -1.48 11.18
C ARG A 146 0.46 -2.97 10.94
N LEU A 147 1.56 -3.68 10.70
CA LEU A 147 1.57 -5.13 10.54
C LEU A 147 1.08 -5.86 11.80
N LEU A 148 1.53 -5.45 12.98
CA LEU A 148 1.09 -6.03 14.26
C LEU A 148 -0.42 -5.81 14.48
N ARG A 149 -0.93 -4.61 14.20
CA ARG A 149 -2.38 -4.35 14.28
C ARG A 149 -3.18 -5.22 13.32
N ALA A 150 -2.70 -5.40 12.09
CA ALA A 150 -3.31 -6.31 11.13
C ALA A 150 -3.29 -7.76 11.62
N TYR A 151 -2.14 -8.22 12.13
CA TYR A 151 -1.97 -9.55 12.70
C TYR A 151 -2.95 -9.82 13.84
N TYR A 152 -3.00 -8.95 14.86
CA TYR A 152 -3.90 -9.13 16.01
C TYR A 152 -5.37 -9.11 15.59
N TYR A 153 -5.76 -8.23 14.66
CA TYR A 153 -7.09 -8.22 14.08
C TYR A 153 -7.43 -9.56 13.41
N THR A 154 -6.53 -10.09 12.57
CA THR A 154 -6.73 -11.37 11.89
C THR A 154 -6.86 -12.53 12.88
N ILE A 155 -6.03 -12.56 13.93
CA ILE A 155 -6.08 -13.61 14.96
C ILE A 155 -7.40 -13.54 15.75
N ALA A 156 -7.82 -12.35 16.19
CA ALA A 156 -9.07 -12.17 16.93
C ALA A 156 -10.28 -12.64 16.10
N LYS A 157 -10.32 -12.27 14.81
CA LYS A 157 -11.35 -12.72 13.87
C LYS A 157 -11.36 -14.23 13.70
N LYS A 158 -10.21 -14.87 13.50
CA LYS A 158 -10.11 -16.34 13.35
C LYS A 158 -10.55 -17.10 14.60
N LYS A 159 -10.40 -16.49 15.78
CA LYS A 159 -10.86 -17.04 17.06
C LYS A 159 -12.34 -16.76 17.35
N GLY A 160 -13.09 -16.13 16.44
CA GLY A 160 -14.50 -15.78 16.64
C GLY A 160 -14.73 -14.67 17.69
N HIS A 161 -13.70 -13.92 18.08
CA HIS A 161 -13.76 -12.92 19.15
C HIS A 161 -14.07 -11.50 18.62
N PHE A 162 -14.96 -11.37 17.63
CA PHE A 162 -15.53 -10.06 17.29
C PHE A 162 -16.97 -9.99 17.80
N PRO A 163 -17.30 -9.01 18.66
CA PRO A 163 -18.67 -8.56 18.76
C PRO A 163 -19.05 -8.07 17.37
N ILE A 164 -20.18 -8.55 16.85
CA ILE A 164 -20.85 -7.95 15.73
C ILE A 164 -21.05 -6.47 16.11
N GLN A 165 -20.31 -5.55 15.50
CA GLN A 165 -20.69 -4.14 15.58
C GLN A 165 -21.89 -3.97 14.67
N SER A 166 -23.06 -4.04 15.29
CA SER A 166 -24.33 -3.57 14.77
C SER A 166 -24.25 -2.06 14.56
N GLN A 167 -24.47 -1.64 13.30
CA GLN A 167 -25.36 -0.58 12.82
C GLN A 167 -24.79 0.05 11.54
#